data_AF-A0A938CPK3-F1
#
_entry.id   AF-A0A938CPK3-F1
#
_cell.length_a   1.000
_cell.length_b   1.000
_cell.length_c   1.000
_cell.angle_alpha   90.00
_cell.angle_beta   90.00
_cell.angle_gamma   90.00
#
_symmetry.space_group_name_H-M   'P 1'
#
loop_
_entity.id
_entity.type
_entity.pdbx_description
1 polymer ?
#
loop_
_entity_poly.entity_id
_entity_poly.type
_entity_poly.pdbx_seq_one_letter_code
_entity_poly.pdbx_strand_id
1 'polypeptide(L)'
;MLIKSMIFKQLFSKGRISERPVYEAIVAAARHPIPYREWGIPDTIDGRFDMAVLHLFLVLDRLKGEDESFRQALTDTFFGDMDRSLRESGVGDL
;
A
#
# COMPACT_ATOMS: atom_id res chain seq x y z
N MET A 1 -25.75 -3.20 7.06
CA MET A 1 -24.55 -3.35 7.92
C MET A 1 -23.99 -4.78 7.99
N LEU A 2 -24.64 -5.80 7.42
CA LEU A 2 -24.17 -7.21 7.46
C LEU A 2 -23.41 -7.68 6.20
N ILE A 3 -23.64 -7.04 5.05
CA ILE A 3 -23.09 -7.50 3.75
C ILE A 3 -21.59 -7.19 3.58
N LYS A 4 -21.10 -6.06 4.12
CA LYS A 4 -19.66 -5.70 4.06
C LYS A 4 -18.75 -6.68 4.84
N SER A 5 -19.29 -7.35 5.87
CA SER A 5 -18.53 -8.28 6.72
C SER A 5 -18.25 -9.62 6.00
N MET A 6 -19.23 -10.17 5.28
CA MET A 6 -19.09 -11.46 4.59
C MET A 6 -18.16 -11.41 3.38
N ILE A 7 -18.22 -10.33 2.59
CA ILE A 7 -17.39 -10.19 1.38
C ILE A 7 -15.90 -10.18 1.76
N PHE A 8 -15.54 -9.45 2.82
CA PHE A 8 -14.17 -9.45 3.33
C PHE A 8 -13.78 -10.81 3.91
N LYS A 9 -14.64 -11.45 4.71
CA LYS A 9 -14.33 -12.76 5.29
C LYS A 9 -14.09 -13.84 4.23
N GLN A 10 -14.79 -13.82 3.09
CA GLN A 10 -14.58 -14.77 2.01
C GLN A 10 -13.31 -14.49 1.18
N LEU A 11 -12.89 -13.23 1.08
CA LEU A 11 -11.62 -12.86 0.45
C LEU A 11 -10.41 -13.30 1.29
N PHE A 12 -10.51 -13.31 2.63
CA PHE A 12 -9.40 -13.66 3.54
C PHE A 12 -9.46 -15.10 4.10
N SER A 13 -10.47 -15.92 3.76
CA SER A 13 -10.68 -17.26 4.36
C SER A 13 -10.09 -18.45 3.58
N LYS A 14 -9.43 -18.25 2.44
CA LYS A 14 -8.84 -19.35 1.66
C LYS A 14 -7.35 -19.14 1.39
N GLY A 15 -6.51 -19.82 2.17
CA GLY A 15 -5.05 -19.81 2.05
C GLY A 15 -4.41 -18.57 2.69
N ARG A 16 -3.23 -18.70 3.31
CA ARG A 16 -2.43 -17.52 3.68
C ARG A 16 -2.08 -16.79 2.38
N ILE A 17 -2.81 -15.71 2.09
CA ILE A 17 -2.48 -14.84 0.97
C ILE A 17 -1.14 -14.19 1.31
N SER A 18 -0.17 -14.23 0.39
CA SER A 18 1.04 -13.43 0.53
C SER A 18 0.68 -11.94 0.49
N GLU A 19 1.36 -11.14 1.28
CA GLU A 19 1.29 -9.69 1.30
C GLU A 19 1.60 -9.06 -0.06
N ARG A 20 2.42 -9.71 -0.90
CA ARG A 20 2.95 -9.12 -2.13
C ARG A 20 1.89 -8.75 -3.18
N PRO A 21 0.91 -9.60 -3.54
CA PRO A 21 -0.21 -9.18 -4.38
C PRO A 21 -1.00 -7.99 -3.85
N VAL A 22 -1.16 -7.89 -2.52
CA VAL A 22 -1.85 -6.75 -1.90
C VAL A 22 -0.99 -5.49 -1.98
N TYR A 23 0.31 -5.61 -1.75
CA TYR A 23 1.27 -4.52 -1.94
C TYR A 23 1.27 -4.00 -3.38
N GLU A 24 1.30 -4.88 -4.39
CA GLU A 24 1.24 -4.51 -5.80
C GLU A 24 -0.05 -3.75 -6.15
N ALA A 25 -1.19 -4.19 -5.59
CA ALA A 25 -2.46 -3.49 -5.76
C ALA A 25 -2.45 -2.08 -5.12
N ILE A 26 -1.82 -1.92 -3.95
CA ILE A 26 -1.63 -0.61 -3.29
C ILE A 26 -0.82 0.32 -4.20
N VAL A 27 0.31 -0.15 -4.74
CA VAL A 27 1.17 0.64 -5.64
C VAL A 27 0.45 0.99 -6.94
N ALA A 28 -0.30 0.06 -7.51
CA ALA A 28 -1.11 0.32 -8.70
C ALA A 28 -2.19 1.39 -8.44
N ALA A 29 -2.88 1.33 -7.29
CA ALA A 29 -3.86 2.33 -6.88
C ALA A 29 -3.22 3.71 -6.63
N ALA A 30 -2.06 3.75 -5.97
CA ALA A 30 -1.30 4.97 -5.75
C ALA A 30 -0.88 5.66 -7.07
N ARG A 31 -0.64 4.88 -8.13
CA ARG A 31 -0.28 5.39 -9.47
C ARG A 31 -1.48 5.70 -10.37
N HIS A 32 -2.71 5.66 -9.83
CA HIS A 32 -3.88 6.00 -10.61
C HIS A 32 -3.77 7.46 -11.14
N PRO A 33 -4.12 7.76 -12.41
CA PRO A 33 -3.87 9.09 -12.97
C PRO A 33 -4.67 10.24 -12.34
N ILE A 34 -5.83 9.96 -11.75
CA ILE A 34 -6.75 10.97 -11.19
C ILE A 34 -6.06 11.86 -10.13
N PRO A 35 -5.42 11.30 -9.08
CA PRO A 35 -4.69 12.11 -8.09
C PRO A 35 -3.80 13.19 -8.70
N TYR A 36 -3.06 12.85 -9.75
CA TYR A 36 -2.08 13.74 -10.36
C TYR A 36 -2.68 14.72 -11.36
N ARG A 37 -3.79 14.35 -12.02
CA ARG A 37 -4.43 15.18 -13.05
C ARG A 37 -5.53 16.08 -12.51
N GLU A 38 -6.26 15.61 -11.52
CA GLU A 38 -7.52 16.23 -11.07
C GLU A 38 -7.44 16.75 -9.63
N TRP A 39 -6.64 16.10 -8.77
CA TRP A 39 -6.54 16.50 -7.35
C TRP A 39 -5.33 17.39 -7.06
N GLY A 40 -4.52 17.68 -8.09
CA GLY A 40 -3.37 18.59 -7.98
C GLY A 40 -2.16 18.01 -7.27
N ILE A 41 -2.07 16.68 -7.10
CA ILE A 41 -0.87 16.05 -6.57
C ILE A 41 0.25 16.16 -7.62
N PRO A 42 1.42 16.73 -7.30
CA PRO A 42 2.54 16.77 -8.23
C PRO A 42 2.96 15.36 -8.65
N ASP A 43 3.18 15.13 -9.95
CA ASP A 43 3.75 13.86 -10.45
C ASP A 43 5.27 13.83 -10.24
N THR A 44 5.68 13.82 -8.97
CA THR A 44 7.07 13.79 -8.50
C THR A 44 7.31 12.54 -7.64
N ILE A 45 8.55 12.28 -7.25
CA ILE A 45 8.88 11.19 -6.32
C ILE A 45 8.11 11.38 -5.01
N ASP A 46 8.13 12.59 -4.45
CA ASP A 46 7.42 12.93 -3.20
C ASP A 46 5.91 12.75 -3.34
N GLY A 47 5.31 13.23 -4.44
CA GLY A 47 3.87 13.07 -4.67
C GLY A 47 3.45 11.61 -4.82
N ARG A 48 4.27 10.79 -5.49
CA ARG A 48 4.03 9.33 -5.60
C ARG A 48 4.22 8.62 -4.26
N PHE A 49 5.19 9.06 -3.45
CA PHE A 49 5.39 8.56 -2.09
C PHE A 49 4.17 8.85 -1.21
N ASP A 50 3.69 10.10 -1.20
CA ASP A 50 2.49 10.50 -0.44
C ASP A 50 1.28 9.64 -0.82
N MET A 51 1.08 9.41 -2.12
CA MET A 51 -0.01 8.56 -2.59
C MET A 51 0.15 7.09 -2.19
N ALA A 52 1.37 6.56 -2.18
CA ALA A 52 1.65 5.20 -1.73
C ALA A 52 1.38 5.05 -0.22
N VAL A 53 1.84 6.01 0.59
CA VAL A 53 1.60 6.04 2.04
C VAL A 53 0.12 6.14 2.36
N LEU A 54 -0.63 7.00 1.66
CA LEU A 54 -2.07 7.14 1.84
C LEU A 54 -2.80 5.81 1.62
N HIS A 55 -2.51 5.13 0.51
CA HIS A 55 -3.16 3.85 0.19
C HIS A 55 -2.74 2.74 1.16
N LEU A 56 -1.47 2.67 1.54
CA LEU A 56 -0.99 1.74 2.55
C LEU A 56 -1.71 1.96 3.88
N PHE A 57 -1.79 3.22 4.34
CA PHE A 57 -2.48 3.58 5.58
C PHE A 57 -3.94 3.13 5.57
N LEU A 58 -4.68 3.39 4.48
CA LEU A 58 -6.08 2.98 4.35
C LEU A 58 -6.25 1.46 4.43
N VAL A 59 -5.33 0.69 3.83
CA VAL A 59 -5.35 -0.77 3.92
C VAL A 59 -5.01 -1.25 5.33
N LEU A 60 -3.97 -0.71 5.96
CA LEU A 60 -3.57 -1.07 7.33
C LEU A 60 -4.66 -0.70 8.36
N ASP A 61 -5.32 0.44 8.19
CA ASP A 61 -6.45 0.88 9.01
C ASP A 61 -7.63 -0.10 8.88
N ARG A 62 -7.94 -0.51 7.65
CA ARG A 62 -8.98 -1.52 7.39
C ARG A 62 -8.66 -2.87 8.00
N LEU A 63 -7.38 -3.23 8.12
CA LEU A 63 -6.92 -4.49 8.70
C LEU A 63 -6.73 -4.42 10.22
N LYS A 64 -7.00 -3.29 10.88
CA LYS A 64 -6.90 -3.17 12.35
C LYS A 64 -7.76 -4.24 13.04
N GLY A 65 -7.15 -4.96 13.99
CA GLY A 65 -7.80 -6.03 14.75
C GLY A 65 -7.88 -7.38 14.01
N GLU A 66 -7.34 -7.47 12.80
CA GLU A 66 -7.18 -8.73 12.05
C GLU A 66 -5.76 -9.30 12.24
N ASP A 67 -5.21 -10.00 11.24
CA ASP A 67 -3.88 -10.62 11.29
C ASP A 67 -2.74 -9.59 11.35
N GLU A 68 -2.18 -9.38 12.55
CA GLU A 68 -1.06 -8.47 12.79
C GLU A 68 0.22 -8.88 12.03
N SER A 69 0.43 -10.18 11.82
CA SER A 69 1.61 -10.65 11.08
C SER A 69 1.54 -10.26 9.60
N PHE A 70 0.34 -10.26 9.02
CA PHE A 70 0.11 -9.80 7.66
C PHE A 70 0.28 -8.29 7.52
N ARG A 71 -0.17 -7.51 8.51
CA ARG A 71 0.02 -6.05 8.57
C ARG A 71 1.51 -5.69 8.66
N GLN A 72 2.26 -6.42 9.47
CA GLN A 72 3.71 -6.26 9.58
C GLN A 72 4.39 -6.59 8.24
N ALA A 73 4.06 -7.71 7.62
CA ALA A 73 4.65 -8.10 6.34
C ALA A 73 4.39 -7.08 5.21
N LEU A 74 3.18 -6.49 5.15
CA LEU A 74 2.87 -5.40 4.22
C LEU A 74 3.75 -4.17 4.47
N THR A 75 3.93 -3.82 5.75
CA THR A 75 4.73 -2.66 6.17
C THR A 75 6.21 -2.87 5.84
N ASP A 76 6.75 -4.06 6.12
CA ASP A 76 8.13 -4.44 5.81
C ASP A 76 8.39 -4.41 4.30
N THR A 77 7.43 -4.91 3.51
CA THR A 77 7.51 -4.88 2.03
C THR A 77 7.58 -3.45 1.51
N PHE A 78 6.75 -2.55 2.06
CA PHE A 78 6.77 -1.13 1.70
C PHE A 78 8.11 -0.48 2.05
N PHE A 79 8.62 -0.66 3.26
CA PHE A 79 9.90 -0.07 3.66
C PHE A 79 11.07 -0.58 2.81
N GLY A 80 11.09 -1.87 2.47
CA GLY A 80 12.12 -2.43 1.59
C GLY A 80 12.09 -1.86 0.17
N ASP A 81 10.91 -1.57 -0.38
CA ASP A 81 10.77 -0.95 -1.69
C ASP A 81 11.16 0.54 -1.68
N MET A 82 10.86 1.24 -0.58
CA MET A 82 11.26 2.64 -0.39
C MET A 82 12.78 2.81 -0.23
N ASP A 83 13.42 1.97 0.59
CA ASP A 83 14.89 1.99 0.73
C ASP A 83 15.57 1.76 -0.63
N ARG A 84 15.06 0.80 -1.42
CA ARG A 84 15.55 0.58 -2.79
C ARG A 84 15.35 1.80 -3.69
N SER A 85 14.16 2.38 -3.70
CA SER A 85 13.81 3.53 -4.54
C SER A 85 14.68 4.76 -4.21
N LEU A 86 14.96 5.00 -2.93
CA LEU A 86 15.82 6.10 -2.48
C LEU A 86 17.28 5.90 -2.88
N ARG A 87 17.80 4.68 -2.77
CA ARG A 87 19.15 4.33 -3.24
C ARG A 87 19.28 4.53 -4.74
N GLU A 88 18.31 4.07 -5.51
CA GLU A 88 18.27 4.22 -6.98
C GLU A 88 18.16 5.70 -7.40
N SER A 89 17.53 6.54 -6.59
CA SER A 89 17.41 7.99 -6.83
C SER A 89 18.68 8.77 -6.45
N GLY A 90 19.72 8.11 -5.93
CA GLY A 90 20.96 8.75 -5.49
C GLY A 90 20.87 9.48 -4.15
N VAL A 91 19.77 9.29 -3.40
CA VAL A 91 19.49 9.97 -2.12
C VAL A 91 20.17 9.24 -0.92
N GLY A 92 20.98 8.21 -1.16
CA GLY A 92 21.55 7.35 -0.12
C GLY A 92 23.07 7.38 0.07
N ASP A 93 23.81 8.22 -0.69
CA ASP A 93 25.29 8.25 -0.70
C ASP A 93 25.90 9.47 0.03
N LEU A 94 25.15 10.11 0.93
CA LEU A 94 25.63 11.24 1.76
C LEU A 94 25.92 10.82 3.21
#